data_AF-A0AAJ2LS50-F1
#
_entry.id   AF-A0AAJ2LS50-F1
#
_cell.length_a   1.000
_cell.length_b   1.000
_cell.length_c   1.000
_cell.angle_alpha   90.00
_cell.angle_beta   90.00
_cell.angle_gamma   90.00
#
_symmetry.space_group_name_H-M   'P 1'
#
loop_
_entity.id
_entity.type
_entity.pdbx_description
1 polymer ?
#
loop_
_entity_poly.entity_id
_entity_poly.type
_entity_poly.pdbx_seq_one_letter_code
_entity_poly.pdbx_strand_id
1 'polypeptide(L)'
;MNDQQTQYLPTEPDEQRRLAQSLNFNNWADFIHALDAVRAVVSSQFCNLINERNEVVEAGDTKQLLIDFEKKEYAPTWQVIEAFWKSSHVQKLPKSARARLDTFWPALIKILLTKKNPQVAIVRLIPLIESILRRSVY
;
A
#
# COMPACT_ATOMS: atom_id res chain seq x y z
N MET A 1 24.11 13.95 30.84
CA MET A 1 24.34 12.86 29.86
C MET A 1 23.24 11.82 30.01
N ASN A 2 22.02 12.08 29.52
CA ASN A 2 20.97 11.05 29.44
C ASN A 2 19.96 11.41 28.34
N ASP A 3 20.47 11.78 27.17
CA ASP A 3 19.65 12.10 26.01
C ASP A 3 19.27 10.79 25.31
N GLN A 4 18.23 10.13 25.83
CA GLN A 4 17.72 8.90 25.25
C GLN A 4 16.67 9.25 24.19
N GLN A 5 16.92 8.87 22.94
CA GLN A 5 15.88 8.85 21.91
C GLN A 5 14.87 7.74 22.23
N THR A 6 13.91 8.03 23.09
CA THR A 6 12.80 7.11 23.41
C THR A 6 11.53 7.58 22.69
N GLN A 7 10.90 6.66 21.97
CA GLN A 7 9.58 6.86 21.37
C GLN A 7 8.43 6.53 22.34
N TYR A 8 8.76 6.19 23.58
CA TYR A 8 7.82 5.75 24.60
C TYR A 8 7.54 6.87 25.62
N LEU A 9 6.30 6.95 26.07
CA LEU A 9 5.94 7.84 27.17
C LEU A 9 6.63 7.35 28.46
N PRO A 10 7.12 8.27 29.31
CA PRO A 10 7.72 7.90 30.58
C PRO A 10 6.69 7.20 31.48
N THR A 11 7.10 6.12 32.14
CA THR A 11 6.26 5.37 33.10
C THR A 11 6.42 5.86 34.53
N GLU A 12 7.49 6.59 34.85
CA GLU A 12 7.77 7.08 36.19
C GLU A 12 6.95 8.34 36.54
N PRO A 13 6.26 8.40 37.70
CA PRO A 13 5.36 9.50 38.06
C PRO A 13 6.04 10.87 38.14
N ASP A 14 7.32 10.91 38.52
CA ASP A 14 8.09 12.16 38.64
C ASP A 14 8.54 12.69 37.27
N GLU A 15 8.78 11.80 36.30
CA GLU A 15 9.13 12.19 34.93
C GLU A 15 7.89 12.66 34.15
N GLN A 16 6.75 11.99 34.36
CA GLN A 16 5.45 12.41 33.81
C GLN A 16 5.06 13.83 34.26
N ARG A 17 5.23 14.15 35.55
CA ARG A 17 4.97 15.49 36.07
C ARG A 17 5.87 16.55 35.45
N ARG A 18 7.17 16.27 35.32
CA ARG A 18 8.12 17.19 34.66
C ARG A 18 7.75 17.44 33.21
N LEU A 19 7.38 16.38 32.48
CA LEU A 19 6.99 16.48 31.08
C LEU A 19 5.72 17.33 30.91
N ALA A 20 4.70 17.08 31.72
CA ALA A 20 3.46 17.87 31.71
C ALA A 20 3.74 19.36 32.00
N GLN A 21 4.52 19.66 33.03
CA GLN A 21 4.89 21.05 33.38
C GLN A 21 5.72 21.73 32.29
N SER A 22 6.67 21.02 31.68
CA SER A 22 7.49 21.57 30.60
C SER A 22 6.68 21.95 29.36
N LEU A 23 5.53 21.31 29.19
CA LEU A 23 4.58 21.53 28.10
C LEU A 23 3.39 22.40 28.53
N ASN A 24 3.48 23.07 29.69
CA ASN A 24 2.46 23.96 30.26
C ASN A 24 1.11 23.29 30.59
N PHE A 25 1.10 21.99 30.89
CA PHE A 25 -0.09 21.29 31.42
C PHE A 25 -0.08 21.25 32.95
N ASN A 26 -1.27 21.33 33.55
CA ASN A 26 -1.44 21.36 35.01
C ASN A 26 -1.17 19.99 35.65
N ASN A 27 -1.50 18.91 34.95
CA ASN A 27 -1.30 17.55 35.41
C ASN A 27 -1.07 16.61 34.22
N TRP A 28 -0.59 15.39 34.51
CA TRP A 28 -0.34 14.38 33.48
C TRP A 28 -1.60 13.94 32.73
N ALA A 29 -2.75 13.92 33.40
CA ALA A 29 -4.01 13.50 32.79
C ALA A 29 -4.48 14.49 31.70
N ASP A 30 -4.35 15.79 31.93
CA ASP A 30 -4.66 16.84 30.95
C ASP A 30 -3.76 16.72 29.72
N PHE A 31 -2.47 16.45 29.94
CA PHE A 31 -1.50 16.23 28.86
C PHE A 31 -1.84 14.98 28.05
N ILE A 32 -2.10 13.85 28.69
CA ILE A 32 -2.47 12.60 28.01
C ILE A 32 -3.78 12.76 27.22
N HIS A 33 -4.78 13.42 27.81
CA HIS A 33 -6.04 13.67 27.12
C HIS A 33 -5.84 14.51 25.84
N ALA A 34 -5.03 15.57 25.91
CA ALA A 34 -4.69 16.37 24.73
C ALA A 34 -3.88 15.58 23.70
N LEU A 35 -2.93 14.78 24.15
CA LEU A 35 -2.11 13.92 23.29
C LEU A 35 -2.94 12.87 22.57
N ASP A 36 -3.87 12.22 23.26
CA ASP A 36 -4.73 11.19 22.69
C ASP A 36 -5.74 11.78 21.70
N ALA A 37 -6.22 13.01 21.91
CA ALA A 37 -7.02 13.72 20.92
C ALA A 37 -6.24 13.94 19.61
N VAL A 38 -4.99 14.38 19.70
CA VAL A 38 -4.12 14.55 18.51
C VAL A 38 -3.81 13.20 17.86
N ARG A 39 -3.51 12.16 18.65
CA ARG A 39 -3.29 10.80 18.15
C ARG A 39 -4.52 10.26 17.43
N ALA A 40 -5.72 10.51 17.95
CA ALA A 40 -6.97 10.09 17.31
C ALA A 40 -7.16 10.77 15.95
N VAL A 41 -6.88 12.07 15.83
CA VAL A 41 -6.93 12.79 14.55
C VAL A 41 -5.94 12.19 13.57
N VAL A 42 -4.66 12.05 13.95
CA VAL A 42 -3.63 11.47 13.07
C VAL A 42 -4.00 10.04 12.68
N SER A 43 -4.40 9.20 13.65
CA SER A 43 -4.83 7.82 13.40
C SER A 43 -6.02 7.76 12.44
N SER A 44 -7.01 8.65 12.58
CA SER A 44 -8.14 8.72 11.65
C SER A 44 -7.72 9.07 10.23
N GLN A 45 -6.74 9.97 10.05
CA GLN A 45 -6.22 10.35 8.74
C GLN A 45 -5.41 9.20 8.12
N PHE A 46 -4.65 8.46 8.92
CA PHE A 46 -3.97 7.24 8.47
C PHE A 46 -4.95 6.12 8.13
N CYS A 47 -5.98 5.90 8.95
CA CYS A 47 -7.05 4.95 8.66
C CYS A 47 -7.78 5.33 7.39
N ASN A 48 -8.09 6.60 7.16
CA ASN A 48 -8.71 7.06 5.91
C ASN A 48 -7.78 6.87 4.71
N LEU A 49 -6.48 7.17 4.82
CA LEU A 49 -5.52 6.94 3.74
C LEU A 49 -5.34 5.45 3.42
N ILE A 50 -5.42 4.58 4.44
CA ILE A 50 -5.40 3.13 4.28
C ILE A 50 -6.74 2.61 3.75
N ASN A 51 -7.87 3.17 4.18
CA ASN A 51 -9.22 2.81 3.77
C ASN A 51 -9.57 3.31 2.35
N GLU A 52 -9.06 4.45 1.91
CA GLU A 52 -9.10 4.89 0.51
C GLU A 52 -8.27 3.97 -0.39
N ARG A 53 -7.22 3.34 0.16
CA ARG A 53 -6.46 2.26 -0.50
C ARG A 53 -7.13 0.89 -0.41
N ASN A 54 -7.93 0.67 0.63
CA ASN A 54 -8.73 -0.51 0.92
C ASN A 54 -10.21 -0.31 0.55
N GLU A 55 -10.56 0.64 -0.33
CA GLU A 55 -11.64 0.38 -1.27
C GLU A 55 -11.17 -0.86 -2.02
N VAL A 56 -11.55 -2.00 -1.44
CA VAL A 56 -11.39 -3.30 -2.02
C VAL A 56 -11.99 -3.08 -3.38
N VAL A 57 -11.11 -3.06 -4.38
CA VAL A 57 -11.53 -3.38 -5.72
C VAL A 57 -12.14 -4.74 -5.50
N GLU A 58 -13.47 -4.78 -5.31
CA GLU A 58 -14.20 -6.02 -5.29
C GLU A 58 -13.60 -6.78 -6.46
N ALA A 59 -13.16 -8.00 -6.20
CA ALA A 59 -12.80 -8.93 -7.24
C ALA A 59 -14.09 -9.28 -8.00
N GLY A 60 -14.78 -8.25 -8.53
CA GLY A 60 -15.75 -8.32 -9.60
C GLY A 60 -14.99 -8.97 -10.73
N ASP A 61 -15.29 -10.25 -10.86
CA ASP A 61 -14.85 -11.20 -11.85
C ASP A 61 -13.61 -10.73 -12.64
N THR A 62 -12.42 -10.90 -12.07
CA THR A 62 -11.13 -10.59 -12.74
C THR A 62 -11.09 -11.19 -14.15
N LYS A 63 -11.80 -12.31 -14.36
CA LYS A 63 -11.97 -12.93 -15.68
C LYS A 63 -12.80 -12.05 -16.62
N GLN A 64 -13.90 -11.44 -16.18
CA GLN A 64 -14.65 -10.46 -16.99
C GLN A 64 -13.83 -9.21 -17.31
N LEU A 65 -13.08 -8.67 -16.34
CA LEU A 65 -12.20 -7.52 -16.60
C LEU A 65 -11.11 -7.85 -17.64
N LEU A 66 -10.59 -9.08 -17.62
CA LEU A 66 -9.65 -9.57 -18.62
C LEU A 66 -10.32 -9.79 -19.99
N ILE A 67 -11.55 -10.32 -20.02
CA ILE A 67 -12.34 -10.47 -21.25
C ILE A 67 -12.65 -9.10 -21.87
N ASP A 68 -12.99 -8.09 -21.06
CA ASP A 68 -13.26 -6.73 -21.54
C ASP A 68 -11.97 -6.02 -22.01
N PHE A 69 -10.84 -6.36 -21.40
CA PHE A 69 -9.52 -5.93 -21.86
C PHE A 69 -9.13 -6.61 -23.18
N GLU A 70 -9.44 -7.90 -23.33
CA GLU A 70 -9.19 -8.72 -24.52
C GLU A 70 -10.07 -8.28 -25.70
N LYS A 71 -11.34 -7.92 -25.45
CA LYS A 71 -12.29 -7.40 -26.45
C LYS A 71 -11.86 -6.09 -27.11
N LYS A 72 -10.92 -5.33 -26.52
CA LYS A 72 -10.41 -4.08 -27.12
C LYS A 72 -9.35 -4.30 -28.22
N GLU A 73 -9.23 -5.52 -28.75
CA GLU A 73 -8.47 -5.90 -29.96
C GLU A 73 -7.11 -5.22 -30.10
N TYR A 74 -6.13 -5.69 -29.32
CA TYR A 74 -4.72 -5.42 -29.58
C TYR A 74 -3.90 -6.70 -29.38
N ALA A 75 -3.93 -7.59 -30.39
CA ALA A 75 -3.22 -8.86 -30.43
C ALA A 75 -1.75 -8.84 -29.91
N PRO A 76 -0.90 -7.85 -30.24
CA PRO A 76 0.47 -7.82 -29.72
C PRO A 76 0.55 -7.53 -28.22
N THR A 77 -0.49 -6.96 -27.60
CA THR A 77 -0.50 -6.67 -26.16
C THR A 77 -0.72 -7.94 -25.34
N TRP A 78 -1.60 -8.82 -25.83
CA TRP A 78 -1.87 -10.08 -25.15
C TRP A 78 -0.65 -11.00 -25.15
N GLN A 79 0.12 -11.01 -26.25
CA GLN A 79 1.39 -11.75 -26.31
C GLN A 79 2.39 -11.30 -25.24
N VAL A 80 2.48 -9.99 -24.96
CA VAL A 80 3.38 -9.45 -23.93
C VAL A 80 2.90 -9.84 -22.53
N ILE A 81 1.59 -9.78 -22.27
CA ILE A 81 1.00 -10.21 -20.99
C ILE A 81 1.21 -11.72 -20.77
N GLU A 82 0.98 -12.52 -21.79
CA GLU A 82 1.18 -13.97 -21.72
C GLU A 82 2.65 -14.33 -21.51
N ALA A 83 3.57 -13.65 -22.23
CA ALA A 83 5.00 -13.80 -22.05
C ALA A 83 5.45 -13.43 -20.63
N PHE A 84 4.90 -12.35 -20.06
CA PHE A 84 5.15 -11.95 -18.67
C PHE A 84 4.75 -13.06 -17.69
N TRP A 85 3.53 -13.59 -17.78
CA TRP A 85 3.06 -14.65 -16.90
C TRP A 85 3.82 -15.98 -17.08
N LYS A 86 4.25 -16.30 -18.30
CA LYS A 86 5.06 -17.48 -18.60
C LYS A 86 6.54 -17.32 -18.23
N SER A 87 7.00 -16.12 -17.94
CA SER A 87 8.42 -15.85 -17.65
C SER A 87 8.93 -16.65 -16.45
N SER A 88 10.18 -17.11 -16.54
CA SER A 88 10.85 -17.86 -15.46
C SER A 88 10.88 -17.09 -14.14
N HIS A 89 10.94 -15.75 -14.20
CA HIS A 89 10.91 -14.88 -13.03
C HIS A 89 9.57 -14.93 -12.30
N VAL A 90 8.45 -14.87 -13.03
CA VAL A 90 7.11 -14.91 -12.44
C VAL A 90 6.77 -16.32 -11.95
N GLN A 91 7.22 -17.36 -12.65
CA GLN A 91 6.99 -18.75 -12.22
C GLN A 91 7.74 -19.12 -10.94
N LYS A 92 8.93 -18.56 -10.73
CA LYS A 92 9.77 -18.84 -9.55
C LYS A 92 9.51 -17.90 -8.37
N LEU A 93 8.44 -17.09 -8.41
CA LEU A 93 8.14 -16.15 -7.33
C LEU A 93 7.83 -16.89 -6.01
N PRO A 94 8.34 -16.39 -4.87
CA PRO A 94 7.89 -16.82 -3.55
C PRO A 94 6.38 -16.63 -3.40
N LYS A 95 5.72 -17.48 -2.60
CA LYS A 95 4.26 -17.44 -2.37
C LYS A 95 3.75 -16.06 -1.95
N SER A 96 4.52 -15.34 -1.13
CA SER A 96 4.19 -13.98 -0.67
C SER A 96 4.22 -12.94 -1.80
N ALA A 97 5.25 -12.97 -2.65
CA ALA A 97 5.36 -12.07 -3.81
C ALA A 97 4.30 -12.39 -4.87
N ARG A 98 3.99 -13.67 -5.05
CA ARG A 98 2.93 -14.12 -5.95
C ARG A 98 1.55 -13.66 -5.50
N ALA A 99 1.23 -13.80 -4.20
CA ALA A 99 -0.03 -13.31 -3.65
C ALA A 99 -0.21 -11.79 -3.81
N ARG A 100 0.88 -11.01 -3.66
CA ARG A 100 0.85 -9.57 -3.93
C ARG A 100 0.56 -9.27 -5.39
N LEU A 101 1.17 -10.01 -6.32
CA LEU A 101 0.92 -9.88 -7.76
C LEU A 101 -0.52 -10.24 -8.12
N ASP A 102 -1.05 -11.33 -7.57
CA ASP A 102 -2.42 -11.78 -7.81
C ASP A 102 -3.46 -10.79 -7.24
N THR A 103 -3.13 -10.08 -6.14
CA THR A 103 -3.97 -9.01 -5.57
C THR A 103 -3.86 -7.71 -6.38
N PHE A 104 -2.66 -7.40 -6.90
CA PHE A 104 -2.39 -6.17 -7.63
C PHE A 104 -2.96 -6.20 -9.06
N TRP A 105 -2.90 -7.35 -9.73
CA TRP A 105 -3.26 -7.48 -11.14
C TRP A 105 -4.70 -7.03 -11.46
N PRO A 106 -5.75 -7.41 -10.70
CA PRO A 106 -7.11 -6.93 -10.93
C PRO A 106 -7.24 -5.40 -10.80
N ALA A 107 -6.60 -4.82 -9.78
CA ALA A 107 -6.61 -3.38 -9.55
C ALA A 107 -5.92 -2.63 -10.71
N LEU A 108 -4.80 -3.16 -11.21
CA LEU A 108 -4.11 -2.63 -12.38
C LEU A 108 -5.01 -2.62 -13.62
N ILE A 109 -5.65 -3.76 -13.94
CA ILE A 109 -6.52 -3.87 -15.12
C ILE A 109 -7.70 -2.92 -15.01
N LYS A 110 -8.35 -2.80 -13.84
CA LYS A 110 -9.46 -1.87 -13.60
C LYS A 110 -9.04 -0.42 -13.90
N ILE A 111 -7.88 0.01 -13.41
CA ILE A 111 -7.35 1.35 -13.69
C ILE A 111 -7.05 1.53 -15.17
N LEU A 112 -6.42 0.54 -15.81
CA LEU A 112 -6.09 0.61 -17.23
C LEU A 112 -7.32 0.74 -18.12
N LEU A 113 -8.40 0.01 -17.81
CA LEU A 113 -9.66 0.07 -18.56
C LEU A 113 -10.29 1.47 -18.58
N THR A 114 -10.03 2.31 -17.57
CA THR A 114 -10.49 3.71 -17.53
C THR A 114 -9.66 4.68 -18.38
N LYS A 115 -8.49 4.25 -18.87
CA LYS A 115 -7.60 5.10 -19.68
C LYS A 115 -7.94 5.02 -21.17
N LYS A 116 -7.56 6.06 -21.91
CA LYS A 116 -7.76 6.13 -23.37
C LYS A 116 -7.01 5.03 -24.13
N ASN A 117 -5.79 4.69 -23.69
CA ASN A 117 -4.91 3.71 -24.35
C ASN A 117 -4.40 2.63 -23.35
N PRO A 118 -5.27 1.71 -22.90
CA PRO A 118 -4.91 0.68 -21.92
C PRO A 118 -3.72 -0.19 -22.38
N GLN A 119 -3.73 -0.56 -23.67
CA GLN A 119 -2.71 -1.43 -24.27
C GLN A 119 -1.29 -0.85 -24.22
N VAL A 120 -1.13 0.43 -24.53
CA VAL A 120 0.19 1.08 -24.51
C VAL A 120 0.69 1.22 -23.07
N ALA A 121 -0.21 1.49 -22.13
CA ALA A 121 0.13 1.65 -20.73
C ALA A 121 0.60 0.31 -20.12
N ILE A 122 -0.08 -0.81 -20.38
CA ILE A 122 0.34 -2.10 -19.82
C ILE A 122 1.69 -2.57 -20.38
N VAL A 123 1.94 -2.39 -21.68
CA VAL A 123 3.23 -2.75 -22.30
C VAL A 123 4.39 -1.98 -21.67
N ARG A 124 4.19 -0.72 -21.27
CA ARG A 124 5.21 0.08 -20.58
C ARG A 124 5.37 -0.28 -19.10
N LEU A 125 4.30 -0.75 -18.46
CA LEU A 125 4.30 -1.08 -17.04
C LEU A 125 4.88 -2.47 -16.76
N ILE A 126 4.76 -3.43 -17.69
CA ILE A 126 5.30 -4.79 -17.52
C ILE A 126 6.80 -4.80 -17.16
N PRO A 127 7.70 -4.09 -17.87
CA PRO A 127 9.12 -4.04 -17.50
C PRO A 127 9.38 -3.46 -16.11
N LEU A 128 8.56 -2.49 -15.68
CA LEU A 128 8.65 -1.90 -14.34
C LEU A 128 8.23 -2.91 -13.27
N ILE A 129 7.11 -3.61 -13.50
CA ILE A 129 6.59 -4.64 -12.61
C ILE A 129 7.62 -5.77 -12.47
N GLU A 130 8.22 -6.23 -13.57
CA GLU A 130 9.29 -7.24 -13.55
C GLU A 130 10.51 -6.78 -12.73
N SER A 131 10.92 -5.53 -12.85
CA SER A 131 12.04 -4.96 -12.10
C SER A 131 11.76 -4.91 -10.59
N ILE A 132 10.55 -4.50 -10.20
CA ILE A 132 10.12 -4.45 -8.80
C ILE A 132 10.02 -5.86 -8.21
N LEU A 133 9.42 -6.79 -8.95
CA LEU A 133 9.32 -8.19 -8.52
C LEU A 133 10.70 -8.82 -8.31
N ARG A 134 11.66 -8.55 -9.20
CA ARG A 134 13.04 -9.04 -9.07
C ARG A 134 13.70 -8.56 -7.77
N ARG A 135 13.47 -7.32 -7.35
CA ARG A 135 14.02 -6.77 -6.10
C ARG A 135 13.38 -7.36 -4.84
N SER A 136 12.14 -7.82 -4.91
CA SER A 136 11.44 -8.41 -3.76
C SER A 136 11.80 -9.88 -3.46
N VAL A 137 12.62 -10.51 -4.32
CA VAL A 137 13.09 -11.90 -4.20
C VAL A 137 14.50 -11.99 -3.60
N TYR A 138 15.23 -10.88 -3.53
CA TYR A 138 16.48 -10.75 -2.76
C TYR A 138 16.17 -10.38 -1.32
#